data_AF-A0A7W0UI42-F1
#
_entry.id   AF-A0A7W0UI42-F1
#
_cell.length_a   1.000
_cell.length_b   1.000
_cell.length_c   1.000
_cell.angle_alpha   90.00
_cell.angle_beta   90.00
_cell.angle_gamma   90.00
#
_symmetry.space_group_name_H-M   'P 1'
#
loop_
_entity.id
_entity.type
_entity.pdbx_description
1 polymer ?
#
loop_
_entity_poly.entity_id
_entity_poly.type
_entity_poly.pdbx_seq_one_letter_code
_entity_poly.pdbx_strand_id
1 'polypeptide(L)'
;MPAIEIDADGTLLTARELRRRGLRLAFDAQMDRATGAPDAETTDRIALSQLVDAFLLDRVGNQDLFAVAHRIGRDLMREHGCPYTYVADEREYRQDCPIFKLHATVGLSIAWHFACECSICGADAFTCDHAPGEEYEGKTCSYGAGRTLGIDHVALTANPDFIYTWITNTTEKAGDLIHEGVIAKAGDTIRCTHCANCYGLAGPTADDLDPVSRWQNLAAEQGR
;
A
#
# COMPACT_ATOMS: atom_id res chain seq x y z
N MET A 1 -1.37 10.93 13.28
CA MET A 1 -1.52 11.78 12.07
C MET A 1 -0.38 11.39 11.12
N PRO A 2 -0.59 11.34 9.80
CA PRO A 2 0.53 11.19 8.87
C PRO A 2 1.49 12.38 9.01
N ALA A 3 2.76 12.18 8.67
CA ALA A 3 3.71 13.29 8.60
C ALA A 3 3.23 14.28 7.54
N ILE A 4 3.15 15.57 7.88
CA ILE A 4 2.79 16.62 6.93
C ILE A 4 4.08 17.03 6.23
N GLU A 5 4.26 16.59 5.00
CA GLU A 5 5.36 17.05 4.16
C GLU A 5 5.24 18.56 3.91
N ILE A 6 6.40 19.22 3.86
CA ILE A 6 6.50 20.66 3.63
C ILE A 6 7.28 20.84 2.33
N ASP A 7 6.66 21.52 1.37
CA ASP A 7 7.27 21.80 0.07
C ASP A 7 8.42 22.82 0.20
N ALA A 8 9.24 22.96 -0.84
CA ALA A 8 10.39 23.86 -0.88
C ALA A 8 10.00 25.36 -0.73
N ASP A 9 8.74 25.71 -0.94
CA ASP A 9 8.16 27.05 -0.70
C ASP A 9 7.63 27.26 0.73
N GLY A 10 7.67 26.22 1.59
CA GLY A 10 7.10 26.23 2.94
C GLY A 10 5.63 25.80 3.04
N THR A 11 4.99 25.42 1.93
CA THR A 11 3.58 24.99 1.91
C THR A 11 3.42 23.61 2.54
N LEU A 12 2.45 23.48 3.46
CA LEU A 12 2.01 22.21 4.01
C LEU A 12 1.28 21.39 2.93
N LEU A 13 1.83 20.24 2.52
CA LEU A 13 1.27 19.33 1.52
C LEU A 13 0.11 18.50 2.08
N THR A 14 -0.98 19.19 2.43
CA THR A 14 -2.25 18.55 2.82
C THR A 14 -2.90 17.85 1.63
N ALA A 15 -3.72 16.82 1.88
CA ALA A 15 -4.49 16.13 0.84
C ALA A 15 -5.34 17.09 -0.03
N ARG A 16 -5.86 18.17 0.56
CA ARG A 16 -6.59 19.24 -0.15
C ARG A 16 -5.70 20.02 -1.10
N GLU A 17 -4.46 20.31 -0.70
CA GLU A 17 -3.51 21.06 -1.53
C GLU A 17 -2.94 20.20 -2.66
N LEU A 18 -2.57 18.95 -2.35
CA LEU A 18 -2.16 17.95 -3.34
C LEU A 18 -3.28 17.68 -4.36
N ARG A 19 -4.54 17.55 -3.93
CA ARG A 19 -5.71 17.51 -4.84
C ARG A 19 -5.77 18.75 -5.73
N ARG A 20 -5.64 19.96 -5.15
CA ARG A 20 -5.75 21.23 -5.88
C ARG A 20 -4.65 21.39 -6.94
N ARG A 21 -3.41 21.09 -6.58
CA ARG A 21 -2.25 21.17 -7.48
C ARG A 21 -2.31 20.04 -8.53
N GLY A 22 -2.57 18.80 -8.13
CA GLY A 22 -2.64 17.63 -9.02
C GLY A 22 -3.77 17.71 -10.05
N LEU A 23 -4.97 18.16 -9.67
CA LEU A 23 -6.07 18.35 -10.64
C LEU A 23 -5.79 19.48 -11.63
N ARG A 24 -5.06 20.51 -11.22
CA ARG A 24 -4.61 21.57 -12.13
C ARG A 24 -3.57 21.03 -13.11
N LEU A 25 -2.51 20.39 -12.61
CA LEU A 25 -1.46 19.82 -13.46
C LEU A 25 -2.02 18.75 -14.42
N ALA A 26 -3.03 17.98 -14.03
CA ALA A 26 -3.70 17.03 -14.91
C ALA A 26 -4.51 17.70 -16.04
N PHE A 27 -5.00 18.93 -15.83
CA PHE A 27 -5.64 19.74 -16.87
C PHE A 27 -4.58 20.41 -17.77
N ASP A 28 -3.54 20.98 -17.17
CA ASP A 28 -2.43 21.60 -17.88
C ASP A 28 -1.76 20.54 -18.80
N ALA A 29 -1.43 19.35 -18.29
CA ALA A 29 -0.92 18.22 -19.07
C ALA A 29 -1.86 17.76 -20.20
N GLN A 30 -3.18 17.84 -20.00
CA GLN A 30 -4.15 17.52 -21.05
C GLN A 30 -4.10 18.54 -22.21
N MET A 31 -3.79 19.80 -21.93
CA MET A 31 -3.54 20.83 -22.96
C MET A 31 -2.16 20.64 -23.60
N ASP A 32 -1.14 20.26 -22.82
CA ASP A 32 0.20 19.94 -23.30
C ASP A 32 0.17 18.79 -24.32
N ARG A 33 -0.50 17.66 -23.98
CA ARG A 33 -0.73 16.54 -24.92
C ARG A 33 -1.54 16.94 -26.15
N ALA A 34 -2.57 17.79 -25.98
CA ALA A 34 -3.40 18.25 -27.10
C ALA A 34 -2.68 19.22 -28.05
N THR A 35 -1.58 19.84 -27.60
CA THR A 35 -0.76 20.77 -28.41
C THR A 35 0.58 20.18 -28.86
N GLY A 36 0.98 19.02 -28.33
CA GLY A 36 2.26 18.37 -28.61
C GLY A 36 3.44 19.02 -27.89
N ALA A 37 3.21 19.61 -26.70
CA ALA A 37 4.25 20.23 -25.91
C ALA A 37 5.25 19.17 -25.36
N PRO A 38 6.57 19.47 -25.34
CA PRO A 38 7.62 18.47 -25.10
C PRO A 38 7.72 18.01 -23.64
N ASP A 39 7.08 18.72 -22.72
CA ASP A 39 7.07 18.52 -21.28
C ASP A 39 5.81 17.79 -20.75
N ALA A 40 4.84 17.50 -21.62
CA ALA A 40 3.56 16.87 -21.26
C ALA A 40 3.70 15.61 -20.37
N GLU A 41 4.66 14.72 -20.67
CA GLU A 41 4.96 13.53 -19.86
C GLU A 41 5.36 13.90 -18.42
N THR A 42 6.16 14.96 -18.26
CA THR A 42 6.62 15.43 -16.95
C THR A 42 5.46 16.03 -16.17
N THR A 43 4.63 16.86 -16.81
CA THR A 43 3.42 17.42 -16.21
C THR A 43 2.47 16.29 -15.75
N ASP A 44 2.25 15.26 -16.59
CA ASP A 44 1.46 14.07 -16.23
C ASP A 44 2.06 13.28 -15.07
N ARG A 45 3.37 13.01 -15.04
CA ARG A 45 4.02 12.27 -13.94
C ARG A 45 3.87 13.00 -12.61
N ILE A 46 4.03 14.32 -12.59
CA ILE A 46 3.86 15.13 -11.37
C ILE A 46 2.39 15.20 -10.96
N ALA A 47 1.47 15.44 -11.90
CA ALA A 47 0.02 15.43 -11.65
C ALA A 47 -0.43 14.09 -11.05
N LEU A 48 0.01 12.99 -11.65
CA LEU A 48 -0.30 11.63 -11.22
C LEU A 48 0.18 11.36 -9.80
N SER A 49 1.41 11.75 -9.42
CA SER A 49 1.85 11.58 -8.03
C SER A 49 0.99 12.41 -7.08
N GLN A 50 0.78 13.70 -7.34
CA GLN A 50 0.00 14.55 -6.43
C GLN A 50 -1.45 14.07 -6.25
N LEU A 51 -2.08 13.51 -7.29
CA LEU A 51 -3.42 12.92 -7.20
C LEU A 51 -3.43 11.59 -6.42
N VAL A 52 -2.42 10.75 -6.61
CA VAL A 52 -2.22 9.50 -5.87
C VAL A 52 -1.94 9.78 -4.39
N ASP A 53 -1.05 10.72 -4.09
CA ASP A 53 -0.64 11.07 -2.74
C ASP A 53 -1.79 11.78 -1.99
N ALA A 54 -2.60 12.60 -2.69
CA ALA A 54 -3.86 13.14 -2.15
C ALA A 54 -4.88 12.05 -1.80
N PHE A 55 -5.04 11.03 -2.66
CA PHE A 55 -5.90 9.88 -2.36
C PHE A 55 -5.38 9.07 -1.17
N LEU A 56 -4.08 8.78 -1.11
CA LEU A 56 -3.49 7.99 -0.03
C LEU A 56 -3.58 8.69 1.33
N LEU A 57 -3.51 10.03 1.37
CA LEU A 57 -3.67 10.83 2.60
C LEU A 57 -5.13 10.99 3.07
N ASP A 58 -6.11 10.96 2.15
CA ASP A 58 -7.55 11.03 2.47
C ASP A 58 -8.37 10.25 1.43
N ARG A 59 -8.46 8.93 1.60
CA ARG A 59 -9.15 8.03 0.66
C ARG A 59 -10.65 8.30 0.52
N VAL A 60 -11.28 8.84 1.57
CA VAL A 60 -12.74 9.09 1.60
C VAL A 60 -13.08 10.42 0.94
N GLY A 61 -12.35 11.50 1.30
CA GLY A 61 -12.51 12.82 0.68
C GLY A 61 -12.02 12.90 -0.76
N ASN A 62 -11.15 11.98 -1.19
CA ASN A 62 -10.56 11.93 -2.53
C ASN A 62 -10.86 10.64 -3.32
N GLN A 63 -11.91 9.88 -2.96
CA GLN A 63 -12.27 8.61 -3.64
C GLN A 63 -12.39 8.72 -5.17
N ASP A 64 -12.79 9.89 -5.68
CA ASP A 64 -12.88 10.19 -7.12
C ASP A 64 -11.52 10.26 -7.80
N LEU A 65 -10.47 10.65 -7.08
CA LEU A 65 -9.11 10.75 -7.61
C LEU A 65 -8.54 9.37 -7.97
N PHE A 66 -9.04 8.28 -7.37
CA PHE A 66 -8.63 6.92 -7.74
C PHE A 66 -8.87 6.65 -9.23
N ALA A 67 -10.07 6.94 -9.73
CA ALA A 67 -10.41 6.75 -11.14
C ALA A 67 -9.67 7.74 -12.07
N VAL A 68 -9.45 8.97 -11.61
CA VAL A 68 -8.69 9.99 -12.35
C VAL A 68 -7.21 9.57 -12.49
N ALA A 69 -6.59 9.11 -11.41
CA ALA A 69 -5.22 8.61 -11.40
C ALA A 69 -5.06 7.35 -12.25
N HIS A 70 -6.00 6.39 -12.20
CA HIS A 70 -5.97 5.21 -13.06
C HIS A 70 -6.10 5.55 -14.55
N ARG A 71 -6.89 6.57 -14.91
CA ARG A 71 -6.95 7.07 -16.29
C ARG A 71 -5.59 7.63 -16.74
N ILE A 72 -5.08 8.63 -16.02
CA ILE A 72 -3.79 9.28 -16.35
C ILE A 72 -2.66 8.25 -16.38
N GLY A 73 -2.58 7.39 -15.36
CA GLY A 73 -1.57 6.33 -15.26
C GLY A 73 -1.62 5.34 -16.41
N ARG A 74 -2.81 4.93 -16.88
CA ARG A 74 -2.95 4.07 -18.07
C ARG A 74 -2.52 4.76 -19.35
N ASP A 75 -2.90 6.02 -19.54
CA ASP A 75 -2.62 6.75 -20.78
C ASP A 75 -1.10 7.01 -20.89
N LEU A 76 -0.49 7.49 -19.80
CA LEU A 76 0.96 7.61 -19.59
C LEU A 76 1.68 6.27 -19.82
N MET A 77 1.13 5.17 -19.32
CA MET A 77 1.65 3.82 -19.53
C MET A 77 1.63 3.33 -20.99
N ARG A 78 0.67 3.79 -21.79
CA ARG A 78 0.53 3.41 -23.20
C ARG A 78 1.48 4.17 -24.10
N GLU A 79 1.69 5.46 -23.80
CA GLU A 79 2.49 6.37 -24.61
C GLU A 79 3.98 6.33 -24.23
N HIS A 80 4.29 6.43 -22.93
CA HIS A 80 5.66 6.51 -22.41
C HIS A 80 6.09 5.23 -21.68
N GLY A 81 5.15 4.62 -20.94
CA GLY A 81 5.39 3.50 -20.05
C GLY A 81 5.92 3.92 -18.68
N CYS A 82 5.98 2.98 -17.75
CA CYS A 82 6.73 3.11 -16.51
C CYS A 82 7.99 2.24 -16.58
N PRO A 83 9.17 2.85 -16.79
CA PRO A 83 10.42 2.14 -16.68
C PRO A 83 10.71 1.76 -15.22
N TYR A 84 11.43 0.66 -15.00
CA TYR A 84 12.30 0.54 -13.83
C TYR A 84 13.64 1.21 -14.15
N THR A 85 14.15 1.99 -13.21
CA THR A 85 15.46 2.64 -13.29
C THR A 85 16.48 1.81 -12.55
N TYR A 86 17.65 1.56 -13.15
CA TYR A 86 18.76 0.89 -12.47
C TYR A 86 19.58 1.90 -11.66
N VAL A 87 19.62 1.71 -10.34
CA VAL A 87 20.40 2.51 -9.38
C VAL A 87 21.74 1.80 -9.19
N ALA A 88 22.79 2.32 -9.84
CA ALA A 88 24.02 1.55 -10.10
C ALA A 88 24.96 1.40 -8.89
N ASP A 89 24.88 2.32 -7.93
CA ASP A 89 25.61 2.33 -6.66
C ASP A 89 24.99 1.36 -5.64
N GLU A 90 23.66 1.30 -5.57
CA GLU A 90 22.92 0.27 -4.81
C GLU A 90 22.96 -1.11 -5.50
N ARG A 91 23.01 -1.10 -6.85
CA ARG A 91 22.98 -2.25 -7.78
C ARG A 91 21.60 -2.88 -7.95
N GLU A 92 20.57 -2.05 -7.87
CA GLU A 92 19.17 -2.43 -7.72
C GLU A 92 18.29 -1.76 -8.79
N TYR A 93 17.14 -2.37 -9.10
CA TYR A 93 16.11 -1.77 -9.94
C TYR A 93 14.96 -1.18 -9.10
N ARG A 94 14.60 0.08 -9.36
CA ARG A 94 13.49 0.80 -8.71
C ARG A 94 12.38 1.15 -9.71
N GLN A 95 11.12 1.13 -9.26
CA GLN A 95 9.96 1.52 -10.06
C GLN A 95 9.25 2.75 -9.47
N ASP A 96 9.74 3.96 -9.79
CA ASP A 96 9.21 5.23 -9.26
C ASP A 96 7.90 5.70 -9.95
N CYS A 97 7.13 4.74 -10.48
CA CYS A 97 5.88 4.94 -11.22
C CYS A 97 4.73 5.30 -10.28
N PRO A 98 4.19 6.55 -10.26
CA PRO A 98 3.34 6.97 -9.15
C PRO A 98 2.01 6.19 -9.03
N ILE A 99 1.42 5.76 -10.16
CA ILE A 99 0.22 4.89 -10.15
C ILE A 99 0.45 3.53 -9.48
N PHE A 100 1.70 3.04 -9.41
CA PHE A 100 2.03 1.79 -8.74
C PHE A 100 1.86 1.87 -7.22
N LYS A 101 1.98 3.08 -6.61
CA LYS A 101 1.65 3.30 -5.19
C LYS A 101 0.20 2.93 -4.83
N LEU A 102 -0.74 2.97 -5.79
CA LEU A 102 -2.13 2.53 -5.58
C LEU A 102 -2.31 1.00 -5.66
N HIS A 103 -1.36 0.29 -6.26
CA HIS A 103 -1.41 -1.16 -6.50
C HIS A 103 -0.52 -1.95 -5.52
N ALA A 104 0.42 -1.30 -4.85
CA ALA A 104 1.32 -1.91 -3.88
C ALA A 104 0.59 -2.32 -2.60
N THR A 105 0.31 -3.61 -2.44
CA THR A 105 -0.12 -4.22 -1.17
C THR A 105 1.08 -4.83 -0.44
N VAL A 106 1.02 -4.79 0.89
CA VAL A 106 2.00 -5.40 1.80
C VAL A 106 1.21 -6.04 2.95
N GLY A 107 1.83 -7.00 3.64
CA GLY A 107 1.38 -7.47 4.95
C GLY A 107 2.52 -7.39 5.96
N LEU A 108 2.18 -7.14 7.23
CA LEU A 108 3.13 -7.01 8.33
C LEU A 108 2.79 -8.07 9.39
N SER A 109 3.79 -8.87 9.75
CA SER A 109 3.70 -9.87 10.81
C SER A 109 4.41 -9.35 12.06
N ILE A 110 3.70 -9.31 13.20
CA ILE A 110 4.26 -8.85 14.48
C ILE A 110 4.54 -10.08 15.34
N ALA A 111 5.81 -10.26 15.72
CA ALA A 111 6.19 -11.27 16.72
C ALA A 111 5.86 -10.75 18.13
N TRP A 112 4.60 -10.89 18.52
CA TRP A 112 4.15 -10.64 19.88
C TRP A 112 4.58 -11.76 20.82
N HIS A 113 5.07 -11.41 22.02
CA HIS A 113 5.22 -12.33 23.13
C HIS A 113 4.09 -12.12 24.13
N PHE A 114 3.42 -13.22 24.52
CA PHE A 114 2.35 -13.23 25.52
C PHE A 114 2.68 -14.23 26.64
N ALA A 115 2.22 -13.93 27.86
CA ALA A 115 2.01 -14.95 28.86
C ALA A 115 0.72 -15.70 28.53
N CYS A 116 0.77 -17.02 28.58
CA CYS A 116 -0.38 -17.88 28.33
C CYS A 116 -1.13 -18.12 29.64
N GLU A 117 -2.45 -17.89 29.63
CA GLU A 117 -3.33 -18.07 30.79
C GLU A 117 -4.33 -19.20 30.52
N CYS A 118 -4.62 -20.00 31.55
CA CYS A 118 -5.58 -21.11 31.50
C CYS A 118 -7.03 -20.59 31.38
N SER A 119 -7.77 -21.05 30.38
CA SER A 119 -9.18 -20.68 30.19
C SER A 119 -10.14 -21.18 31.28
N ILE A 120 -9.69 -22.10 32.14
CA ILE A 120 -10.47 -22.61 33.29
C ILE A 120 -10.29 -21.73 34.54
N CYS A 121 -9.06 -21.30 34.85
CA CYS A 121 -8.73 -20.65 36.13
C CYS A 121 -7.92 -19.33 36.05
N GLY A 122 -7.51 -18.87 34.87
CA GLY A 122 -6.74 -17.64 34.68
C GLY A 122 -5.29 -17.66 35.21
N ALA A 123 -4.81 -18.79 35.72
CA ALA A 123 -3.41 -18.95 36.13
C ALA A 123 -2.48 -19.10 34.90
N ASP A 124 -1.20 -18.76 35.08
CA ASP A 124 -0.16 -18.96 34.07
C ASP A 124 -0.03 -20.44 33.69
N ALA A 125 0.16 -20.71 32.40
CA ALA A 125 0.22 -22.06 31.81
C ALA A 125 1.27 -23.01 32.40
N PHE A 126 2.30 -22.51 33.09
CA PHE A 126 3.29 -23.32 33.80
C PHE A 126 3.00 -23.48 35.31
N THR A 127 1.88 -22.95 35.79
CA THR A 127 1.49 -22.90 37.22
C THR A 127 0.12 -23.49 37.53
N CYS A 128 -0.59 -24.01 36.52
CA CYS A 128 -1.94 -24.53 36.65
C CYS A 128 -1.99 -26.06 36.39
N ASP A 129 -2.85 -26.76 37.13
CA ASP A 129 -3.00 -28.23 37.03
C ASP A 129 -3.90 -28.69 35.88
N HIS A 130 -4.54 -27.78 35.13
CA HIS A 130 -5.49 -28.12 34.05
C HIS A 130 -4.78 -28.40 32.72
N ALA A 131 -4.85 -29.64 32.23
CA ALA A 131 -4.26 -30.04 30.95
C ALA A 131 -5.10 -29.55 29.75
N PRO A 132 -4.51 -28.88 28.74
CA PRO A 132 -5.22 -28.48 27.52
C PRO A 132 -5.87 -29.66 26.79
N GLY A 133 -7.13 -29.51 26.40
CA GLY A 133 -7.93 -30.55 25.76
C GLY A 133 -8.72 -31.45 26.73
N GLU A 134 -8.42 -31.44 28.04
CA GLU A 134 -9.26 -32.09 29.04
C GLU A 134 -10.48 -31.21 29.41
N GLU A 135 -11.54 -31.83 29.91
CA GLU A 135 -12.80 -31.16 30.25
C GLU A 135 -12.96 -31.00 31.77
N TYR A 136 -13.14 -29.76 32.22
CA TYR A 136 -13.36 -29.40 33.62
C TYR A 136 -14.66 -28.58 33.72
N GLU A 137 -15.59 -29.02 34.57
CA GLU A 137 -16.89 -28.36 34.80
C GLU A 137 -17.69 -28.01 33.52
N GLY A 138 -17.63 -28.87 32.49
CA GLY A 138 -18.31 -28.64 31.21
C GLY A 138 -17.57 -27.71 30.24
N LYS A 139 -16.28 -27.44 30.48
CA LYS A 139 -15.43 -26.59 29.64
C LYS A 139 -14.14 -27.32 29.28
N THR A 140 -13.77 -27.34 28.01
CA THR A 140 -12.46 -27.83 27.56
C THR A 140 -11.37 -26.82 27.92
N CYS A 141 -10.31 -27.26 28.61
CA CYS A 141 -9.16 -26.41 28.92
C CYS A 141 -8.40 -26.03 27.66
N SER A 142 -7.96 -24.78 27.61
CA SER A 142 -7.13 -24.21 26.56
C SER A 142 -6.24 -23.10 27.14
N TYR A 143 -5.12 -22.82 26.47
CA TYR A 143 -4.28 -21.68 26.81
C TYR A 143 -4.56 -20.52 25.86
N GLY A 144 -5.01 -19.40 26.43
CA GLY A 144 -5.20 -18.14 25.72
C GLY A 144 -4.03 -17.18 25.93
N ALA A 145 -3.84 -16.24 25.02
CA ALA A 145 -2.94 -15.10 25.25
C ALA A 145 -3.60 -14.16 26.29
N GLY A 146 -3.05 -14.13 27.50
CA GLY A 146 -3.57 -13.32 28.60
C GLY A 146 -2.95 -11.93 28.63
N ARG A 147 -1.67 -11.88 29.04
CA ARG A 147 -0.90 -10.62 29.14
C ARG A 147 0.21 -10.54 28.10
N THR A 148 0.21 -9.49 27.28
CA THR A 148 1.36 -9.12 26.43
C THR A 148 2.61 -8.86 27.27
N LEU A 149 3.70 -9.55 26.94
CA LEU A 149 5.03 -9.36 27.53
C LEU A 149 5.91 -8.42 26.70
N GLY A 150 5.70 -8.37 25.38
CA GLY A 150 6.40 -7.45 24.49
C GLY A 150 6.13 -7.73 23.01
N ILE A 151 6.85 -7.00 22.17
CA ILE A 151 7.01 -7.28 20.73
C ILE A 151 8.51 -7.50 20.52
N ASP A 152 8.88 -8.59 19.87
CA ASP A 152 10.26 -8.95 19.56
C ASP A 152 10.73 -8.29 18.27
N HIS A 153 10.03 -8.58 17.17
CA HIS A 153 10.30 -8.01 15.86
C HIS A 153 9.02 -7.81 15.04
N VAL A 154 9.20 -7.10 13.93
CA VAL A 154 8.18 -6.83 12.91
C VAL A 154 8.76 -7.24 11.57
N ALA A 155 8.11 -8.20 10.90
CA ALA A 155 8.46 -8.64 9.56
C ALA A 155 7.50 -8.04 8.52
N LEU A 156 8.02 -7.68 7.36
CA LEU A 156 7.23 -7.23 6.20
C LEU A 156 7.26 -8.30 5.12
N THR A 157 6.15 -8.53 4.44
CA THR A 157 6.02 -9.49 3.34
C THR A 157 5.44 -8.80 2.11
N ALA A 158 6.09 -8.98 0.97
CA ALA A 158 5.60 -8.53 -0.33
C ALA A 158 4.57 -9.54 -0.88
N ASN A 159 3.49 -9.05 -1.48
CA ASN A 159 2.42 -9.85 -2.09
C ASN A 159 1.86 -11.02 -1.23
N PRO A 160 1.57 -10.86 0.08
CA PRO A 160 0.99 -11.94 0.87
C PRO A 160 -0.50 -12.13 0.56
N ASP A 161 -0.97 -13.39 0.59
CA ASP A 161 -2.40 -13.73 0.47
C ASP A 161 -3.28 -13.19 1.61
N PHE A 162 -2.67 -12.61 2.67
CA PHE A 162 -3.37 -12.05 3.83
C PHE A 162 -3.04 -10.55 4.03
N ILE A 163 -4.10 -9.74 4.01
CA ILE A 163 -4.12 -8.32 3.64
C ILE A 163 -3.76 -7.30 4.75
N TYR A 164 -3.32 -7.73 5.92
CA TYR A 164 -3.53 -6.93 7.13
C TYR A 164 -2.64 -5.67 7.33
N THR A 165 -1.61 -5.36 6.51
CA THR A 165 -0.82 -4.10 6.70
C THR A 165 0.08 -3.63 5.52
N TRP A 166 -0.33 -2.53 4.84
CA TRP A 166 0.46 -1.70 3.90
C TRP A 166 1.74 -1.09 4.56
N ILE A 167 2.82 -0.60 3.89
CA ILE A 167 3.22 -0.47 2.46
C ILE A 167 4.77 -0.32 2.39
N THR A 168 5.47 -0.66 1.28
CA THR A 168 6.93 -0.37 1.09
C THR A 168 7.45 -0.58 -0.35
N ASN A 169 8.72 -0.21 -0.62
CA ASN A 169 9.49 -0.43 -1.86
C ASN A 169 9.87 -1.91 -2.13
N THR A 170 9.77 -2.34 -3.39
CA THR A 170 10.44 -3.55 -3.93
C THR A 170 11.77 -3.18 -4.57
N THR A 171 12.84 -3.85 -4.17
CA THR A 171 14.19 -3.73 -4.72
C THR A 171 14.56 -5.06 -5.38
N GLU A 172 14.95 -5.02 -6.66
CA GLU A 172 15.29 -6.23 -7.42
C GLU A 172 16.76 -6.21 -7.85
N LYS A 173 17.49 -7.30 -7.61
CA LYS A 173 18.89 -7.40 -8.02
C LYS A 173 18.98 -7.72 -9.50
N ALA A 174 19.88 -7.04 -10.20
CA ALA A 174 20.08 -7.27 -11.64
C ALA A 174 20.44 -8.73 -11.99
N GLY A 175 21.07 -9.50 -11.08
CA GLY A 175 21.38 -10.92 -11.33
C GLY A 175 20.13 -11.80 -11.39
N ASP A 176 19.16 -11.54 -10.54
CA ASP A 176 17.93 -12.33 -10.39
C ASP A 176 17.01 -12.07 -11.61
N LEU A 177 16.87 -10.80 -12.00
CA LEU A 177 16.11 -10.39 -13.21
C LEU A 177 16.74 -10.84 -14.54
N ILE A 178 18.06 -11.03 -14.61
CA ILE A 178 18.73 -11.67 -15.77
C ILE A 178 18.42 -13.18 -15.78
N HIS A 179 18.41 -13.84 -14.61
CA HIS A 179 18.11 -15.27 -14.51
C HIS A 179 16.67 -15.59 -14.95
N GLU A 180 15.72 -14.72 -14.60
CA GLU A 180 14.31 -14.81 -15.01
C GLU A 180 14.04 -14.35 -16.46
N GLY A 181 15.04 -13.74 -17.13
CA GLY A 181 14.90 -13.26 -18.51
C GLY A 181 14.08 -11.97 -18.66
N VAL A 182 13.83 -11.25 -17.55
CA VAL A 182 13.14 -9.93 -17.55
C VAL A 182 13.99 -8.85 -18.21
N ILE A 183 15.32 -9.01 -18.16
CA ILE A 183 16.34 -8.20 -18.85
C ILE A 183 17.39 -9.10 -19.49
N ALA A 184 18.05 -8.62 -20.55
CA ALA A 184 19.18 -9.33 -21.15
C ALA A 184 20.49 -9.07 -20.39
N LYS A 185 20.61 -7.90 -19.74
CA LYS A 185 21.77 -7.46 -18.96
C LYS A 185 21.41 -6.35 -17.97
N ALA A 186 22.27 -6.15 -16.97
CA ALA A 186 22.18 -5.01 -16.06
C ALA A 186 22.26 -3.68 -16.83
N GLY A 187 21.38 -2.74 -16.49
CA GLY A 187 21.23 -1.45 -17.17
C GLY A 187 20.19 -1.43 -18.30
N ASP A 188 19.58 -2.55 -18.68
CA ASP A 188 18.41 -2.56 -19.57
C ASP A 188 17.19 -1.94 -18.88
N THR A 189 16.34 -1.23 -19.63
CA THR A 189 15.15 -0.55 -19.13
C THR A 189 13.92 -1.46 -19.14
N ILE A 190 13.52 -1.99 -17.99
CA ILE A 190 12.32 -2.83 -17.81
C ILE A 190 11.06 -1.97 -17.92
N ARG A 191 10.01 -2.43 -18.59
CA ARG A 191 8.69 -1.75 -18.61
C ARG A 191 7.64 -2.61 -17.91
N CYS A 192 7.03 -2.09 -16.84
CA CYS A 192 5.94 -2.79 -16.13
C CYS A 192 4.70 -2.93 -17.03
N THR A 193 4.20 -4.14 -17.28
CA THR A 193 3.04 -4.37 -18.17
C THR A 193 1.68 -4.31 -17.45
N HIS A 194 1.66 -4.38 -16.12
CA HIS A 194 0.44 -4.47 -15.30
C HIS A 194 -0.53 -3.31 -15.58
N CYS A 195 -0.07 -2.07 -15.49
CA CYS A 195 -0.91 -0.89 -15.62
C CYS A 195 -1.39 -0.62 -17.07
N ALA A 196 -0.79 -1.24 -18.09
CA ALA A 196 -1.25 -1.13 -19.47
C ALA A 196 -2.61 -1.84 -19.72
N ASN A 197 -2.89 -2.87 -18.92
CA ASN A 197 -4.11 -3.69 -18.98
C ASN A 197 -5.12 -3.37 -17.85
N CYS A 198 -4.73 -2.57 -16.85
CA CYS A 198 -5.61 -2.18 -15.75
C CYS A 198 -6.71 -1.21 -16.25
N TYR A 199 -7.97 -1.57 -16.01
CA TYR A 199 -9.11 -0.77 -16.45
C TYR A 199 -9.54 0.31 -15.46
N GLY A 200 -9.34 0.13 -14.14
CA GLY A 200 -9.75 1.12 -13.11
C GLY A 200 -11.20 1.62 -13.27
N LEU A 201 -12.08 0.76 -13.81
CA LEU A 201 -13.43 1.11 -14.25
C LEU A 201 -14.49 0.82 -13.18
N ALA A 202 -14.21 -0.10 -12.27
CA ALA A 202 -14.69 0.06 -10.90
C ALA A 202 -13.82 1.16 -10.25
N GLY A 203 -14.47 2.17 -9.68
CA GLY A 203 -13.85 2.90 -8.56
C GLY A 203 -13.68 1.96 -7.37
N PRO A 204 -13.00 2.39 -6.29
CA PRO A 204 -12.82 1.54 -5.12
C PRO A 204 -14.21 1.14 -4.58
N THR A 205 -14.44 -0.16 -4.45
CA THR A 205 -15.65 -0.72 -3.84
C THR A 205 -15.75 -0.30 -2.37
N ALA A 206 -16.87 -0.61 -1.71
CA ALA A 206 -16.97 -0.45 -0.25
C ALA A 206 -15.84 -1.20 0.48
N ASP A 207 -15.39 -2.32 -0.09
CA ASP A 207 -14.31 -3.14 0.46
C ASP A 207 -12.92 -2.60 0.08
N ASP A 208 -12.72 -1.96 -1.08
CA ASP A 208 -11.44 -1.26 -1.38
C ASP A 208 -11.25 0.02 -0.51
N LEU A 209 -12.35 0.60 -0.03
CA LEU A 209 -12.36 1.71 0.93
C LEU A 209 -12.27 1.24 2.39
N ASP A 210 -12.76 0.03 2.70
CA ASP A 210 -12.78 -0.57 4.04
C ASP A 210 -12.60 -2.12 3.99
N PRO A 211 -11.39 -2.62 3.69
CA PRO A 211 -11.15 -4.05 3.33
C PRO A 211 -11.27 -5.05 4.49
N VAL A 212 -11.75 -4.57 5.63
CA VAL A 212 -11.98 -5.32 6.88
C VAL A 212 -13.31 -4.92 7.54
N SER A 213 -14.20 -4.23 6.81
CA SER A 213 -15.54 -3.78 7.24
C SER A 213 -15.54 -2.99 8.57
N ARG A 214 -14.43 -2.33 8.91
CA ARG A 214 -14.20 -1.69 10.22
C ARG A 214 -15.12 -0.51 10.47
N TRP A 215 -15.43 0.29 9.44
CA TRP A 215 -16.38 1.40 9.53
C TRP A 215 -17.82 0.91 9.55
N GLN A 216 -18.13 -0.16 8.81
CA GLN A 216 -19.44 -0.81 8.84
C GLN A 216 -19.75 -1.38 10.24
N ASN A 217 -18.77 -2.05 10.85
CA ASN A 217 -18.86 -2.57 12.22
C ASN A 217 -18.99 -1.45 13.26
N LEU A 218 -18.16 -0.40 13.21
CA LEU A 218 -18.27 0.76 14.11
C LEU A 218 -19.62 1.48 14.00
N ALA A 219 -20.19 1.60 12.80
CA ALA A 219 -21.52 2.16 12.60
C ALA A 219 -22.64 1.26 13.16
N ALA A 220 -22.48 -0.07 13.05
CA ALA A 220 -23.41 -1.04 13.63
C ALA A 220 -23.33 -1.13 15.17
N GLU A 221 -22.20 -0.76 15.76
CA GLU A 221 -22.01 -0.66 17.22
C GLU A 221 -22.56 0.66 17.79
N GLN A 222 -22.43 1.78 17.08
CA GLN A 222 -22.99 3.08 17.51
C GLN A 222 -24.51 3.22 17.29
N GLY A 223 -25.15 2.22 16.67
CA GLY A 223 -26.59 2.16 16.43
C GLY A 223 -27.36 1.22 17.39
N ARG A 224 -26.81 0.91 18.58
CA ARG A 224 -27.37 -0.03 19.57
C ARG A 224 -27.45 0.58 20.97
#